data_AF-A0A7W6FH91-F1
#
_entry.id   AF-A0A7W6FH91-F1
#
_cell.length_a   1.000
_cell.length_b   1.000
_cell.length_c   1.000
_cell.angle_alpha   90.00
_cell.angle_beta   90.00
_cell.angle_gamma   90.00
#
_symmetry.space_group_name_H-M   'P 1'
#
loop_
_entity.id
_entity.type
_entity.pdbx_description
1 polymer ?
#
loop_
_entity_poly.entity_id
_entity_poly.type
_entity_poly.pdbx_seq_one_letter_code
_entity_poly.pdbx_strand_id
1 'polypeptide(L)' 'MDALNVWLTGAKIDSGSISRAIDRWGDVSRRALDPKAVNDIVKQTVAAAGLEVSEFSANGLRSGYLTEAANRGVPL' A
#
# COMPACT_ATOMS: atom_id res chain seq x y z
N MET A 1 -6.50 11.24 12.45
CA MET A 1 -5.92 11.42 11.11
C MET A 1 -5.57 10.04 10.59
N ASP A 2 -6.10 9.63 9.43
CA ASP A 2 -5.79 8.32 8.85
C ASP A 2 -4.42 8.31 8.15
N ALA A 3 -3.93 7.12 7.83
CA ALA A 3 -2.61 6.92 7.21
C ALA A 3 -2.50 7.59 5.82
N LEU A 4 -3.59 7.64 5.06
CA LEU A 4 -3.60 8.28 3.74
C LEU A 4 -3.39 9.79 3.87
N ASN A 5 -4.08 10.44 4.81
CA ASN A 5 -3.94 11.88 5.05
C ASN A 5 -2.52 12.25 5.52
N VAL A 6 -1.91 11.41 6.37
CA VAL A 6 -0.50 11.59 6.77
C VAL A 6 0.42 11.51 5.56
N TRP A 7 0.21 10.52 4.68
CA TRP A 7 0.99 10.36 3.45
C TRP A 7 0.82 11.54 2.50
N LEU A 8 -0.42 11.95 2.16
CA LEU A 8 -0.67 13.06 1.24
C LEU A 8 -0.04 14.37 1.73
N THR A 9 -0.10 14.61 3.04
CA THR A 9 0.51 15.79 3.68
C THR A 9 2.04 15.73 3.62
N GLY A 10 2.64 14.61 4.06
CA GLY A 10 4.10 14.44 4.09
C GLY A 10 4.74 14.43 2.71
N ALA A 11 4.06 13.83 1.73
CA ALA A 11 4.49 13.75 0.34
C ALA A 11 4.11 14.99 -0.50
N LYS A 12 3.40 15.96 0.09
CA LYS A 12 2.91 17.19 -0.58
C LYS A 12 2.16 16.88 -1.88
N ILE A 13 1.22 15.95 -1.80
CA ILE A 13 0.40 15.51 -2.94
C ILE A 13 -0.94 16.22 -2.88
N ASP A 14 -1.15 17.18 -3.78
CA ASP A 14 -2.44 17.85 -3.97
C ASP A 14 -3.25 17.27 -5.15
N SER A 15 -2.58 16.57 -6.06
CA SER A 15 -3.16 16.11 -7.32
C SER A 15 -2.35 14.99 -7.96
N GLY A 16 -2.99 14.25 -8.88
CA GLY A 16 -2.37 13.16 -9.64
C GLY A 16 -2.23 11.86 -8.83
N SER A 17 -1.23 11.05 -9.16
CA SER A 17 -1.06 9.71 -8.57
C SER A 17 -0.72 9.82 -7.08
N ILE A 18 -1.41 9.05 -6.23
CA ILE A 18 -1.16 9.03 -4.78
C ILE A 18 0.00 8.09 -4.42
N SER A 19 0.13 6.96 -5.12
CA SER A 19 1.23 6.01 -4.91
C SER A 19 2.46 6.49 -5.69
N ARG A 20 3.51 6.87 -4.97
CA ARG A 20 4.75 7.42 -5.53
C ARG A 20 5.95 6.75 -4.87
N ALA A 21 7.03 6.55 -5.62
CA ALA A 21 8.28 6.05 -5.08
C ALA A 21 8.93 7.10 -4.17
N ILE A 22 9.64 6.63 -3.14
CA ILE A 22 10.53 7.43 -2.30
C ILE A 22 11.95 6.94 -2.61
N ASP A 23 12.87 7.85 -2.93
CA ASP A 23 14.26 7.46 -3.15
C ASP A 23 15.03 7.32 -1.82
N ARG A 24 16.31 6.94 -1.90
CA ARG A 24 17.16 6.72 -0.73
C ARG A 24 17.47 7.98 0.09
N TRP A 25 17.19 9.16 -0.44
CA TRP A 25 17.38 10.44 0.25
C TRP A 25 16.06 10.97 0.85
N GLY A 26 14.95 10.28 0.61
CA GLY A 26 13.63 10.64 1.12
C GLY A 26 12.81 11.47 0.14
N ASP A 27 13.29 11.70 -1.09
CA ASP A 27 12.55 12.50 -2.07
C ASP A 27 11.41 11.67 -2.70
N VAL A 28 10.23 12.28 -2.76
CA VAL A 28 9.04 11.65 -3.36
C VAL A 28 8.99 11.94 -4.86
N SER A 29 8.95 10.88 -5.66
CA SER A 29 8.85 10.95 -7.12
C SER A 29 7.54 11.62 -7.57
N ARG A 30 7.56 12.40 -8.64
CA ARG A 30 6.34 12.93 -9.28
C ARG A 30 5.58 11.90 -10.11
N ARG A 31 6.19 10.74 -10.39
CA ARG A 31 5.61 9.68 -11.22
C ARG A 31 4.81 8.71 -10.37
N ALA A 32 3.81 8.09 -10.98
CA ALA A 32 3.13 6.95 -10.41
C ALA A 32 4.14 5.84 -10.08
N LEU A 33 3.89 5.15 -8.97
CA LEU A 33 4.60 3.93 -8.62
C LEU A 33 4.34 2.85 -9.66
N ASP A 34 5.35 2.03 -9.95
CA ASP A 34 5.18 0.83 -10.79
C ASP A 34 4.17 -0.13 -10.12
N PRO A 35 3.16 -0.65 -10.84
CA PRO A 35 2.18 -1.57 -10.27
C PRO A 35 2.79 -2.82 -9.63
N LYS A 36 3.91 -3.33 -10.16
CA LYS A 36 4.62 -4.48 -9.58
C LYS A 36 5.22 -4.14 -8.22
N ALA A 37 5.72 -2.91 -8.06
CA ALA A 37 6.36 -2.48 -6.82
C ALA A 37 5.41 -2.54 -5.62
N VAL A 38 4.09 -2.43 -5.82
CA VAL A 38 3.10 -2.59 -4.73
C VAL A 38 3.21 -3.99 -4.11
N ASN A 39 3.32 -5.03 -4.94
CA ASN A 39 3.44 -6.40 -4.44
C ASN A 39 4.80 -6.62 -3.74
N ASP A 40 5.86 -6.04 -4.28
CA ASP A 40 7.20 -6.14 -3.71
C ASP A 40 7.26 -5.45 -2.33
N ILE A 41 6.63 -4.27 -2.18
CA ILE A 41 6.52 -3.56 -0.89
C ILE A 41 5.74 -4.39 0.13
N VAL A 42 4.62 -5.00 -0.26
CA VAL A 42 3.84 -5.88 0.63
C VAL A 42 4.70 -7.03 1.12
N LYS A 43 5.38 -7.73 0.21
CA LYS A 43 6.25 -8.87 0.56
C LYS A 43 7.41 -8.45 1.45
N GLN A 44 8.05 -7.32 1.17
CA GLN A 44 9.12 -6.78 2.00
C GLN A 44 8.62 -6.44 3.41
N THR A 45 7.45 -5.83 3.53
CA THR A 45 6.85 -5.46 4.83
C THR A 45 6.49 -6.71 5.65
N VAL A 46 5.91 -7.72 5.00
CA VAL A 46 5.58 -9.02 5.61
C VAL A 46 6.85 -9.73 6.10
N ALA A 47 7.91 -9.76 5.28
CA ALA A 47 9.20 -10.31 5.68
C ALA A 47 9.79 -9.57 6.89
N ALA A 48 9.74 -8.23 6.89
CA ALA A 48 10.22 -7.41 7.99
C ALA A 48 9.40 -7.61 9.29
N ALA A 49 8.14 -7.99 9.18
CA ALA A 49 7.28 -8.36 10.30
C ALA A 49 7.49 -9.80 10.80
N GLY A 50 8.37 -10.59 10.16
CA GLY A 50 8.62 -11.99 10.51
C GLY A 50 7.50 -12.95 10.12
N LEU A 51 6.68 -12.58 9.13
CA LEU A 51 5.57 -13.38 8.62
C LEU A 51 5.95 -14.15 7.35
N GLU A 52 5.20 -15.21 7.05
CA GLU A 52 5.43 -16.06 5.86
C GLU A 52 5.05 -15.35 4.57
N VAL A 53 6.05 -14.85 3.84
CA VAL A 53 5.88 -14.01 2.63
C VAL A 53 5.03 -14.67 1.54
N SER A 54 5.07 -16.00 1.43
CA SER A 54 4.31 -16.76 0.43
C SER A 54 2.79 -16.65 0.61
N GLU A 55 2.32 -16.35 1.83
CA GLU A 55 0.90 -16.22 2.15
C GLU A 55 0.33 -14.82 1.79
N PHE A 56 1.18 -13.87 1.42
CA PHE A 56 0.79 -12.48 1.21
C PHE A 56 1.06 -12.00 -0.23
N SER A 57 0.08 -11.27 -0.77
CA SER A 57 0.22 -10.53 -2.03
C SER A 57 -0.71 -9.33 -2.05
N ALA A 58 -0.41 -8.33 -2.90
CA ALA A 58 -1.28 -7.17 -3.06
C ALA A 58 -2.72 -7.54 -3.48
N ASN A 59 -2.87 -8.50 -4.39
CA ASN A 59 -4.18 -9.00 -4.82
C ASN A 59 -4.88 -9.76 -3.69
N GLY A 60 -4.13 -10.58 -2.93
CA GLY A 60 -4.64 -11.30 -1.78
C GLY A 60 -5.17 -10.38 -0.68
N LEU A 61 -4.52 -9.25 -0.42
CA LEU A 61 -5.01 -8.24 0.52
C LEU A 61 -6.32 -7.61 0.07
N ARG A 62 -6.48 -7.34 -1.24
CA ARG A 62 -7.74 -6.81 -1.79
C ARG A 62 -8.87 -7.85 -1.67
N SER A 63 -8.61 -9.09 -2.09
CA SER A 63 -9.59 -10.18 -2.00
C SER A 63 -9.93 -10.52 -0.55
N GLY A 64 -8.92 -10.49 0.34
CA GLY A 64 -9.05 -10.71 1.78
C GLY A 64 -9.86 -9.61 2.46
N TYR A 65 -9.65 -8.33 2.11
CA TYR A 65 -10.49 -7.22 2.56
C TYR A 65 -11.94 -7.36 2.09
N LEU A 66 -12.17 -7.73 0.83
CA LEU A 66 -13.53 -7.98 0.32
C LEU A 66 -14.20 -9.17 1.03
N THR A 67 -13.44 -10.24 1.31
CA THR A 67 -13.92 -11.42 2.03
C THR A 67 -14.19 -11.10 3.50
N GLU A 68 -13.33 -10.32 4.15
CA GLU A 68 -13.50 -9.89 5.52
C GLU A 68 -14.67 -8.89 5.66
N ALA A 69 -14.81 -7.93 4.75
CA ALA A 69 -15.93 -6.99 4.73
C ALA A 69 -17.26 -7.75 4.53
N ALA A 70 -17.29 -8.72 3.62
CA ALA A 70 -18.44 -9.61 3.44
C ALA A 70 -18.72 -10.45 4.70
N ASN A 71 -17.70 -11.02 5.35
CA ASN A 71 -17.84 -11.83 6.57
C ASN A 71 -18.24 -11.00 7.80
N ARG A 72 -17.87 -9.72 7.86
CA ARG A 72 -18.28 -8.77 8.91
C ARG A 72 -19.63 -8.10 8.61
N GLY A 73 -20.29 -8.46 7.50
CA GLY A 73 -21.60 -7.91 7.13
C GLY A 73 -21.57 -6.41 6.81
N VAL A 74 -20.40 -5.86 6.47
CA VAL A 74 -20.25 -4.45 6.08
C VAL A 74 -20.47 -4.37 4.57
N PRO A 75 -21.55 -3.70 4.09
CA PRO A 75 -21.75 -3.51 2.67
C PRO A 75 -20.60 -2.67 2.09
N LEU A 76 -20.14 -3.05 0.90
CA LEU A 76 -19.17 -2.25 0.12
C LEU A 76 -19.83 -1.00 -0.47
#